data_AF-A0A8T4PUC8-F1
#
_entry.id   AF-A0A8T4PUC8-F1
#
_cell.length_a   1.000
_cell.length_b   1.000
_cell.length_c   1.000
_cell.angle_alpha   90.00
_cell.angle_beta   90.00
_cell.angle_gamma   90.00
#
_symmetry.space_group_name_H-M   'P 1'
#
loop_
_entity.id
_entity.type
_entity.pdbx_description
1 polymer ?
#
loop_
_entity_poly.entity_id
_entity_poly.type
_entity_poly.pdbx_seq_one_letter_code
_entity_poly.pdbx_strand_id
1 'polypeptide(L)'
;MIEFRLGDLNVYKDYESVCVQSSTTISAQLELLRMIFSKYSRVYIKECSGSFHFQVRLNKTFEFLLPKEDLIENWMLENDSHFIAFFAGYFDAEGNVQLYKNRLRLRVRSCDKNILYLAHQKLQNLGIRSIFRLELLAGIYKYKKLNKDFWGLSINRQDDIMRLIKLMLPDLKHANKRKSLAISENKT
;
A
#
# COMPACT_ATOMS: atom_id res chain seq x y z
N MET A 1 9.54 2.55 3.82
CA MET A 1 8.68 2.67 5.02
C MET A 1 7.61 3.75 4.85
N ILE A 2 7.89 4.87 4.16
CA ILE A 2 6.92 5.94 3.88
C ILE A 2 5.67 5.39 3.21
N GLU A 3 5.83 4.46 2.28
CA GLU A 3 4.76 3.79 1.56
C GLU A 3 3.80 3.01 2.48
N PHE A 4 4.32 2.37 3.54
CA PHE A 4 3.50 1.75 4.57
C PHE A 4 2.89 2.76 5.54
N ARG A 5 3.57 3.89 5.77
CA ARG A 5 3.03 5.00 6.57
C ARG A 5 1.77 5.61 5.94
N LEU A 6 1.79 5.80 4.63
CA LEU A 6 0.66 6.36 3.91
C LEU A 6 -0.52 5.37 3.84
N GLY A 7 -0.24 4.06 3.76
CA GLY A 7 -1.26 3.02 3.90
C GLY A 7 -1.59 2.67 5.36
N ASP A 8 -1.15 1.48 5.78
CA ASP A 8 -1.60 0.75 6.97
C ASP A 8 -1.02 1.18 8.32
N LEU A 9 0.10 1.94 8.37
CA LEU A 9 0.72 2.27 9.66
C LEU A 9 0.07 3.47 10.34
N ASN A 10 -0.29 3.26 11.60
CA ASN A 10 -0.56 4.33 12.55
C ASN A 10 0.75 4.73 13.25
N VAL A 11 1.16 5.99 13.13
CA VAL A 11 2.40 6.49 13.72
C VAL A 11 2.13 7.74 14.53
N TYR A 12 2.66 7.78 15.75
CA TYR A 12 2.53 8.90 16.68
C TYR A 12 3.77 9.05 17.55
N LYS A 13 3.97 10.26 18.08
CA LYS A 13 5.05 10.55 19.01
C LYS A 13 4.64 10.12 20.41
N ASP A 14 5.53 9.40 21.09
CA ASP A 14 5.38 8.98 22.47
C ASP A 14 6.64 9.36 23.27
N TYR A 15 6.57 10.51 23.95
CA TYR A 15 7.71 11.18 24.58
C TYR A 15 8.91 11.32 23.63
N GLU A 16 10.00 10.61 23.93
CA GLU A 16 11.27 10.62 23.22
C GLU A 16 11.33 9.55 22.11
N SER A 17 10.20 8.92 21.79
CA SER A 17 10.10 7.82 20.83
C SER A 17 9.02 8.05 19.78
N VAL A 18 9.18 7.38 18.64
CA VAL A 18 8.16 7.27 17.59
C VAL A 18 7.52 5.90 17.71
N CYS A 19 6.23 5.87 18.05
CA CYS A 19 5.47 4.63 18.11
C CYS A 19 4.85 4.34 16.75
N VAL A 20 5.12 3.16 16.20
CA VAL A 20 4.52 2.66 14.97
C VAL A 20 3.64 1.48 15.32
N GLN A 21 2.39 1.50 14.85
CA GLN A 21 1.38 0.49 15.10
C GLN A 21 0.68 0.09 13.81
N SER A 22 0.19 -1.14 13.77
CA SER A 22 -0.68 -1.64 12.70
C SER A 22 -1.58 -2.74 13.27
N SER A 23 -2.76 -2.92 12.70
CA SER A 23 -3.60 -4.08 12.98
C SER A 23 -3.91 -4.79 11.67
N THR A 24 -3.80 -6.12 11.63
CA THR A 24 -4.05 -6.90 10.41
C THR A 24 -4.59 -8.28 10.74
N THR A 25 -5.46 -8.81 9.89
CA THR A 25 -5.89 -10.22 9.94
C THR A 25 -5.00 -11.12 9.08
N ILE A 26 -4.01 -10.54 8.38
CA ILE A 26 -3.18 -11.23 7.40
C ILE A 26 -1.79 -11.46 8.01
N SER A 27 -1.45 -12.71 8.29
CA SER A 27 -0.14 -13.08 8.87
C SER A 27 1.04 -12.66 8.00
N ALA A 28 0.91 -12.68 6.66
CA ALA A 28 1.96 -12.23 5.76
C ALA A 28 2.28 -10.73 5.89
N GLN A 29 1.29 -9.89 6.19
CA GLN A 29 1.49 -8.46 6.47
C GLN A 29 2.24 -8.29 7.79
N LEU A 30 1.88 -9.08 8.80
CA LEU A 30 2.57 -9.09 10.10
C LEU A 30 4.05 -9.48 9.97
N GLU A 31 4.35 -10.53 9.22
CA GLU A 31 5.73 -10.98 8.98
C GLU A 31 6.55 -9.94 8.22
N LEU A 32 5.94 -9.26 7.24
CA LEU A 32 6.56 -8.16 6.51
C LEU A 32 6.92 -7.00 7.46
N LEU A 33 5.98 -6.55 8.29
CA LEU A 33 6.24 -5.50 9.28
C LEU A 33 7.30 -5.93 10.29
N ARG A 34 7.25 -7.18 10.77
CA ARG A 34 8.27 -7.75 11.66
C ARG A 34 9.66 -7.71 11.02
N MET A 35 9.79 -8.15 9.77
CA MET A 35 11.06 -8.14 9.02
C MET A 35 11.61 -6.72 8.82
N ILE A 36 10.74 -5.74 8.57
CA ILE A 36 11.13 -4.34 8.37
C ILE A 36 11.63 -3.74 9.69
N PHE A 37 10.87 -3.88 10.78
CA PHE A 37 11.09 -3.11 12.00
C PHE A 37 11.96 -3.80 13.05
N SER A 38 12.11 -5.14 13.01
CA SER A 38 12.98 -5.88 13.95
C SER A 38 14.45 -5.48 13.87
N LYS A 39 14.86 -4.85 12.76
CA LYS A 39 16.21 -4.31 12.55
C LYS A 39 16.50 -3.07 13.40
N TYR A 40 15.47 -2.38 13.86
CA TYR A 40 15.60 -1.07 14.50
C TYR A 40 15.20 -1.08 15.97
N SER A 41 14.29 -1.98 16.36
CA SER A 41 13.84 -2.10 17.75
C SER A 41 13.09 -3.42 17.97
N ARG A 42 12.79 -3.72 19.24
CA ARG A 42 11.97 -4.86 19.62
C ARG A 42 10.53 -4.65 19.13
N VAL A 43 10.05 -5.63 18.37
CA VAL A 43 8.67 -5.68 17.88
C VAL A 43 7.78 -6.39 18.91
N TYR A 44 6.65 -5.78 19.21
CA TYR A 44 5.58 -6.34 20.05
C TYR A 44 4.41 -6.77 19.17
N ILE A 45 3.92 -7.99 19.38
CA ILE A 45 2.80 -8.57 18.65
C ILE A 45 1.82 -9.13 19.66
N LYS A 46 0.54 -8.78 19.49
CA LYS A 46 -0.56 -9.32 20.30
C LYS A 46 -1.67 -9.82 19.39
N GLU A 47 -2.17 -11.02 19.63
CA GLU A 47 -3.37 -11.50 18.96
C GLU A 47 -4.63 -11.02 19.68
N CYS A 48 -5.59 -10.51 18.92
CA CYS A 48 -6.85 -9.92 19.38
C CYS A 48 -7.98 -10.40 18.46
N SER A 49 -8.78 -11.37 18.91
CA SER A 49 -10.02 -11.81 18.25
C SER A 49 -9.90 -12.03 16.74
N GLY A 50 -8.92 -12.84 16.30
CA GLY A 50 -8.69 -13.15 14.88
C GLY A 50 -7.94 -12.06 14.10
N SER A 51 -7.38 -11.07 14.79
CA SER A 51 -6.47 -10.08 14.22
C SER A 51 -5.17 -10.01 15.04
N PHE A 52 -4.11 -9.51 14.42
CA PHE A 52 -2.83 -9.24 15.05
C PHE A 52 -2.64 -7.74 15.20
N HIS A 53 -2.30 -7.31 16.39
CA HIS A 53 -1.82 -5.96 16.68
C HIS A 53 -0.30 -5.98 16.72
N PHE A 54 0.31 -5.16 15.88
CA PHE A 54 1.74 -4.94 15.79
C PHE A 54 2.08 -3.58 16.41
N GLN A 55 3.15 -3.52 17.18
CA GLN A 55 3.69 -2.27 17.73
C GLN A 55 5.22 -2.31 17.79
N VAL A 56 5.86 -1.17 17.49
CA VAL A 56 7.29 -0.96 17.72
C VAL A 56 7.53 0.48 18.19
N ARG A 57 8.48 0.65 19.11
CA ARG A 57 8.97 1.95 19.57
C ARG A 57 10.32 2.22 18.93
N LEU A 58 10.41 3.31 18.17
CA LEU A 58 11.60 3.73 17.44
C LEU A 58 12.17 5.00 18.08
N ASN A 59 13.44 5.30 17.84
CA ASN A 59 14.06 6.54 18.30
C ASN A 59 13.61 7.75 17.42
N LYS A 60 14.10 8.95 17.76
CA LYS A 60 13.74 10.20 17.07
C LYS A 60 14.18 10.28 15.60
N THR A 61 15.13 9.44 15.13
CA THR A 61 15.51 9.47 13.71
C THR A 61 14.39 8.98 12.80
N PHE A 62 13.31 8.41 13.35
CA PHE A 62 12.10 7.99 12.64
C PHE A 62 10.97 9.03 12.65
N GLU A 63 11.22 10.25 13.12
CA GLU A 63 10.21 11.32 13.12
C GLU A 63 9.73 11.66 11.71
N PHE A 64 10.48 11.33 10.66
CA PHE A 64 10.05 11.42 9.26
C PHE A 64 8.80 10.57 8.94
N LEU A 65 8.44 9.60 9.79
CA LEU A 65 7.21 8.81 9.66
C LEU A 65 5.99 9.50 10.31
N LEU A 66 6.16 10.58 11.08
CA LEU A 66 5.04 11.23 11.77
C LEU A 66 4.06 11.89 10.79
N PRO A 67 4.50 12.68 9.80
CA PRO A 67 3.59 13.27 8.82
C PRO A 67 2.80 12.18 8.09
N LYS A 68 1.49 12.40 7.91
CA LYS A 68 0.65 11.62 7.00
C LYS A 68 -0.09 12.59 6.11
N GLU A 69 0.50 12.82 4.95
CA GLU A 69 -0.04 13.71 3.92
C GLU A 69 -0.57 12.88 2.76
N ASP A 70 -1.74 13.23 2.25
CA ASP A 70 -2.27 12.68 1.01
C ASP A 70 -1.50 13.30 -0.16
N LEU A 71 -0.25 12.87 -0.32
CA LEU A 71 0.72 13.39 -1.29
C LEU A 71 1.79 12.33 -1.61
N ILE A 72 2.29 12.36 -2.84
CA ILE A 72 3.55 11.71 -3.23
C ILE A 72 4.58 12.82 -3.39
N GLU A 73 5.70 12.74 -2.68
CA GLU A 73 6.73 13.77 -2.73
C GLU A 73 7.33 13.90 -4.15
N ASN A 74 7.67 15.12 -4.56
CA ASN A 74 8.13 15.41 -5.93
C ASN A 74 9.35 14.58 -6.33
N TRP A 75 10.31 14.39 -5.42
CA TRP A 75 11.51 13.59 -5.71
C TRP A 75 11.20 12.11 -6.00
N MET A 76 10.06 11.59 -5.51
CA MET A 76 9.58 10.26 -5.86
C MET A 76 8.94 10.26 -7.25
N LEU A 77 8.26 11.34 -7.63
CA LEU A 77 7.60 11.47 -8.94
C LEU A 77 8.58 11.78 -10.08
N GLU A 78 9.67 12.50 -9.81
CA GLU A 78 10.66 12.91 -10.80
C GLU A 78 11.49 11.73 -11.34
N ASN A 79 11.69 10.70 -10.52
CA ASN A 79 12.44 9.51 -10.90
C ASN A 79 11.52 8.28 -10.98
N ASP A 80 11.48 7.63 -12.15
CA ASP A 80 10.63 6.47 -12.39
C ASP A 80 10.92 5.30 -11.43
N SER A 81 12.18 5.04 -11.07
CA SER A 81 12.51 3.95 -10.14
C SER A 81 12.04 4.26 -8.72
N HIS A 82 12.16 5.51 -8.27
CA HIS A 82 11.64 5.93 -6.97
C HIS A 82 10.12 5.82 -6.92
N PHE A 83 9.43 6.26 -7.98
CA PHE A 83 7.99 6.13 -8.09
C PHE A 83 7.56 4.66 -8.06
N ILE A 84 8.22 3.79 -8.82
CA ILE A 84 7.88 2.36 -8.87
C ILE A 84 8.11 1.71 -7.51
N ALA A 85 9.22 2.00 -6.82
CA ALA A 85 9.48 1.48 -5.48
C ALA A 85 8.45 1.97 -4.46
N PHE A 86 8.09 3.26 -4.51
CA PHE A 86 7.01 3.83 -3.70
C PHE A 86 5.68 3.11 -3.98
N PHE A 87 5.30 3.02 -5.25
CA PHE A 87 4.01 2.48 -5.65
C PHE A 87 3.91 0.98 -5.36
N ALA A 88 5.00 0.23 -5.48
CA ALA A 88 5.05 -1.19 -5.11
C ALA A 88 4.73 -1.41 -3.63
N GLY A 89 5.31 -0.62 -2.72
CA GLY A 89 5.01 -0.79 -1.31
C GLY A 89 3.68 -0.17 -0.87
N TYR A 90 3.21 0.90 -1.53
CA TYR A 90 1.85 1.40 -1.32
C TYR A 90 0.83 0.36 -1.82
N PHE A 91 1.13 -0.29 -2.94
CA PHE A 91 0.38 -1.42 -3.45
C PHE A 91 0.41 -2.61 -2.49
N ASP A 92 1.52 -2.87 -1.78
CA ASP A 92 1.57 -3.91 -0.75
C ASP A 92 0.64 -3.63 0.44
N ALA A 93 0.43 -2.37 0.81
CA ALA A 93 -0.55 -1.98 1.82
C ALA A 93 -1.99 -2.03 1.28
N GLU A 94 -2.29 -1.24 0.25
CA GLU A 94 -3.68 -0.93 -0.16
C GLU A 94 -4.16 -1.71 -1.40
N GLY A 95 -3.21 -2.29 -2.13
CA GLY A 95 -3.45 -2.91 -3.43
C GLY A 95 -3.99 -4.33 -3.36
N ASN A 96 -4.73 -4.72 -4.40
CA ASN A 96 -5.12 -6.10 -4.65
C ASN A 96 -5.07 -6.46 -6.13
N VAL A 97 -4.95 -7.77 -6.38
CA VAL A 97 -5.04 -8.37 -7.71
C VAL A 97 -6.23 -9.32 -7.70
N GLN A 98 -7.11 -9.17 -8.67
CA GLN A 98 -8.34 -9.95 -8.80
C GLN A 98 -8.38 -10.63 -10.16
N LEU A 99 -8.81 -11.88 -10.20
CA LEU A 99 -9.12 -12.57 -11.45
C LEU A 99 -10.61 -12.42 -11.73
N TYR A 100 -10.96 -11.77 -12.84
CA TYR A 100 -12.35 -11.58 -13.28
C TYR A 100 -12.52 -12.13 -14.69
N LYS A 101 -13.36 -13.16 -14.86
CA LYS A 101 -13.60 -13.83 -16.15
C LYS A 101 -12.29 -14.17 -16.89
N ASN A 102 -11.35 -14.80 -16.18
CA ASN A 102 -10.02 -15.17 -16.68
C ASN A 102 -9.14 -13.99 -17.12
N ARG A 103 -9.41 -12.78 -16.63
CA ARG A 103 -8.58 -11.59 -16.86
C ARG A 103 -8.14 -10.99 -15.54
N LEU A 104 -6.89 -10.61 -15.43
CA LEU A 104 -6.37 -9.92 -14.25
C LEU A 104 -6.93 -8.52 -14.18
N ARG A 105 -7.14 -8.07 -12.95
CA ARG A 105 -7.43 -6.69 -12.61
C ARG A 105 -6.59 -6.31 -11.41
N LEU A 106 -5.78 -5.27 -11.56
CA LEU A 106 -5.06 -4.66 -10.46
C LEU A 106 -5.87 -3.47 -9.96
N ARG A 107 -6.05 -3.37 -8.64
CA ARG A 107 -6.79 -2.26 -8.04
C ARG A 107 -6.15 -1.80 -6.74
N VAL A 108 -6.13 -0.49 -6.54
CA VAL A 108 -5.79 0.17 -5.27
C VAL A 108 -6.99 1.01 -4.89
N ARG A 109 -7.40 0.97 -3.62
CA ARG A 109 -8.50 1.80 -3.13
C ARG A 109 -8.11 2.40 -1.80
N SER A 110 -8.30 3.71 -1.65
CA SER A 110 -7.96 4.43 -0.42
C SER A 110 -8.83 5.69 -0.30
N CYS A 111 -8.83 6.29 0.89
CA CYS A 111 -9.29 7.66 1.10
C CYS A 111 -8.26 8.70 0.63
N ASP A 112 -7.03 8.30 0.29
CA ASP A 112 -5.94 9.16 -0.16
C ASP A 112 -6.11 9.51 -1.65
N LYS A 113 -7.00 10.47 -1.92
CA LYS A 113 -7.39 10.87 -3.27
C LYS A 113 -6.19 11.33 -4.09
N ASN A 114 -5.35 12.18 -3.53
CA ASN A 114 -4.26 12.80 -4.25
C ASN A 114 -3.14 11.80 -4.54
N ILE A 115 -2.82 10.89 -3.61
CA ILE A 115 -1.86 9.80 -3.87
C ILE A 115 -2.33 8.97 -5.06
N LEU A 116 -3.60 8.57 -5.08
CA LEU A 116 -4.15 7.77 -6.19
C LEU A 116 -4.18 8.55 -7.51
N TYR A 117 -4.47 9.84 -7.47
CA TYR A 117 -4.48 10.71 -8.64
C TYR A 117 -3.06 10.93 -9.21
N LEU A 118 -2.09 11.23 -8.36
CA LEU A 118 -0.68 11.39 -8.77
C LEU A 118 -0.11 10.08 -9.31
N ALA A 119 -0.42 8.95 -8.67
CA ALA A 119 -0.07 7.63 -9.18
C ALA A 119 -0.72 7.35 -10.55
N HIS A 120 -1.99 7.71 -10.72
CA HIS A 120 -2.67 7.61 -12.01
C HIS A 120 -1.94 8.40 -13.10
N GLN A 121 -1.63 9.68 -12.85
CA GLN A 121 -0.91 10.52 -13.81
C GLN A 121 0.47 9.95 -14.14
N LYS A 122 1.23 9.53 -13.13
CA LYS A 122 2.56 9.00 -13.33
C LYS A 122 2.54 7.66 -14.10
N LEU A 123 1.57 6.79 -13.83
CA LEU A 123 1.37 5.56 -14.61
C LEU A 123 1.03 5.86 -16.08
N GLN A 124 0.19 6.87 -16.35
CA GLN A 124 -0.11 7.28 -17.73
C GLN A 124 1.14 7.78 -18.45
N ASN A 125 1.99 8.55 -17.77
CA ASN A 125 3.28 9.02 -18.32
C ASN A 125 4.24 7.86 -18.62
N LEU A 126 4.19 6.77 -17.84
CA LEU A 126 4.92 5.53 -18.10
C LEU A 126 4.30 4.71 -19.24
N GLY A 127 3.17 5.15 -19.81
CA GLY A 127 2.43 4.43 -20.84
C GLY A 127 1.63 3.24 -20.32
N ILE A 128 1.24 3.26 -19.04
CA ILE A 128 0.41 2.24 -18.38
C ILE A 128 -1.00 2.82 -18.21
N ARG A 129 -1.98 2.26 -18.93
CA ARG A 129 -3.35 2.78 -18.89
C ARG A 129 -4.03 2.40 -17.59
N SER A 130 -4.37 3.41 -16.80
CA SER A 130 -5.07 3.27 -15.53
C SER A 130 -6.36 4.09 -15.51
N ILE A 131 -7.30 3.71 -14.64
CA ILE A 131 -8.59 4.38 -14.42
C ILE A 131 -8.61 4.88 -12.99
N PHE A 132 -8.79 6.18 -12.80
CA PHE A 132 -9.01 6.82 -11.51
C PHE A 132 -10.46 7.26 -11.38
N ARG A 133 -11.13 6.91 -10.29
CA ARG A 133 -12.52 7.30 -10.05
C ARG A 133 -12.89 7.28 -8.57
N LEU A 134 -13.90 8.06 -8.23
CA LEU A 134 -14.63 7.91 -6.98
C LEU A 134 -15.39 6.58 -6.99
N GLU A 135 -15.27 5.79 -5.92
CA GLU A 135 -15.96 4.51 -5.79
C GLU A 135 -17.09 4.55 -4.78
N LEU A 136 -16.93 5.32 -3.71
CA LEU A 136 -17.92 5.46 -2.66
C LEU A 136 -17.81 6.85 -2.03
N LEU A 137 -18.94 7.53 -1.85
CA LEU A 137 -18.97 8.81 -1.12
C LEU A 137 -18.84 8.57 0.39
N ALA A 138 -18.34 9.56 1.12
CA ALA A 138 -18.49 9.60 2.56
C ALA A 138 -19.98 9.55 2.93
N GLY A 139 -20.31 8.80 3.99
CA GLY A 139 -21.71 8.60 4.35
C GLY A 139 -21.94 7.44 5.29
N ILE A 140 -23.21 7.19 5.60
CA ILE A 140 -23.66 6.09 6.45
C ILE A 140 -24.24 5.01 5.54
N TYR A 141 -23.64 3.82 5.57
CA TYR A 141 -24.05 2.67 4.78
C TYR A 141 -24.42 1.51 5.70
N LYS A 142 -25.72 1.24 5.83
CA LYS A 142 -26.31 0.20 6.71
C LYS A 142 -25.77 0.25 8.15
N TYR A 143 -24.61 -0.36 8.40
CA TYR A 143 -23.97 -0.50 9.72
C TYR A 143 -22.56 0.10 9.78
N LYS A 144 -22.12 0.80 8.75
CA LYS A 144 -20.77 1.39 8.67
C LYS A 144 -20.85 2.85 8.30
N LYS A 145 -20.23 3.69 9.11
CA LYS A 145 -19.97 5.10 8.80
C LYS A 145 -18.62 5.19 8.07
N LEU A 146 -18.63 5.83 6.93
CA LEU A 146 -17.42 6.18 6.18
C LEU A 146 -17.21 7.69 6.32
N ASN A 147 -16.09 8.09 6.93
CA ASN A 147 -15.80 9.49 7.24
C ASN A 147 -15.19 10.27 6.08
N LYS A 148 -14.73 9.59 5.02
CA LYS A 148 -14.07 10.18 3.85
C LYS A 148 -14.51 9.46 2.59
N ASP A 149 -14.47 10.15 1.46
CA ASP A 149 -14.69 9.53 0.15
C ASP A 149 -13.66 8.43 -0.10
N PHE A 150 -14.10 7.36 -0.75
CA PHE A 150 -13.27 6.23 -1.13
C PHE A 150 -13.01 6.26 -2.64
N TRP A 151 -11.75 6.40 -3.01
CA TRP A 151 -11.29 6.52 -4.38
C TRP A 151 -10.63 5.22 -4.83
N GLY A 152 -10.60 5.00 -6.14
CA GLY A 152 -10.07 3.79 -6.74
C GLY A 152 -9.19 4.07 -7.95
N LEU A 153 -8.04 3.40 -7.98
CA LEU A 153 -7.15 3.28 -9.12
C LEU A 153 -7.23 1.85 -9.63
N SER A 154 -7.55 1.65 -10.92
CA SER A 154 -7.64 0.32 -11.54
C SER A 154 -6.82 0.23 -12.82
N ILE A 155 -6.21 -0.93 -13.07
CA ILE A 155 -5.57 -1.29 -14.34
C ILE A 155 -6.18 -2.60 -14.79
N ASN A 156 -6.70 -2.61 -16.02
CA ASN A 156 -7.52 -3.71 -16.55
C ASN A 156 -6.94 -4.33 -17.83
N ARG A 157 -6.04 -3.62 -18.53
CA ARG A 157 -5.39 -4.13 -19.75
C ARG A 157 -4.28 -5.09 -19.34
N GLN A 158 -4.29 -6.29 -19.89
CA GLN A 158 -3.37 -7.34 -19.45
C GLN A 158 -1.91 -6.94 -19.67
N ASP A 159 -1.57 -6.41 -20.85
CA ASP A 159 -0.19 -5.96 -21.15
C ASP A 159 0.29 -4.87 -20.17
N ASP A 160 -0.59 -3.93 -19.81
CA ASP A 160 -0.29 -2.85 -18.87
C ASP A 160 -0.11 -3.40 -17.44
N ILE A 161 -0.92 -4.39 -17.05
CA ILE A 161 -0.79 -5.11 -15.77
C ILE A 161 0.54 -5.87 -15.73
N MET A 162 0.88 -6.64 -16.76
CA MET A 162 2.12 -7.41 -16.82
C MET A 162 3.34 -6.50 -16.80
N ARG A 163 3.30 -5.39 -17.55
CA ARG A 163 4.35 -4.37 -17.54
C ARG A 163 4.53 -3.77 -16.15
N LEU A 164 3.45 -3.40 -15.48
CA LEU A 164 3.52 -2.85 -14.13
C LEU A 164 4.06 -3.88 -13.12
N ILE A 165 3.59 -5.13 -13.18
CA ILE A 165 4.07 -6.22 -12.32
C ILE A 165 5.57 -6.38 -12.49
N LYS A 166 6.06 -6.45 -13.72
CA LYS A 166 7.49 -6.58 -14.02
C LYS A 166 8.31 -5.44 -13.43
N LEU A 167 7.80 -4.21 -13.48
CA LEU A 167 8.45 -3.05 -12.88
C LEU A 167 8.46 -3.11 -11.35
N MET A 168 7.35 -3.51 -10.72
CA MET A 168 7.22 -3.54 -9.26
C MET A 168 7.85 -4.77 -8.61
N LEU A 169 8.03 -5.88 -9.34
CA LEU A 169 8.46 -7.17 -8.79
C LEU A 169 9.74 -7.09 -7.93
N PRO A 170 10.77 -6.30 -8.30
CA PRO A 170 11.97 -6.13 -7.46
C PRO A 170 11.68 -5.49 -6.09
N ASP A 171 10.68 -4.62 -6.02
CA ASP A 171 10.36 -3.81 -4.83
C ASP A 171 9.17 -4.32 -4.02
N LEU A 172 8.40 -5.27 -4.57
CA LEU A 172 7.29 -5.93 -3.87
C LEU A 172 7.80 -6.80 -2.72
N LYS A 173 7.32 -6.52 -1.52
CA LYS A 173 7.78 -7.17 -0.29
C LYS A 173 6.77 -8.21 0.20
N HIS A 174 5.48 -8.03 -0.05
CA HIS A 174 4.44 -8.94 0.43
C HIS A 174 4.46 -10.29 -0.30
N ALA A 175 4.80 -11.36 0.43
CA ALA A 175 5.02 -12.70 -0.15
C ALA A 175 3.79 -13.26 -0.89
N ASN A 176 2.57 -13.08 -0.37
CA ASN A 176 1.36 -13.57 -1.05
C ASN A 176 1.08 -12.81 -2.35
N LYS A 177 1.46 -11.53 -2.43
CA LYS A 177 1.28 -10.73 -3.64
C LYS A 177 2.28 -11.19 -4.70
N ARG A 178 3.55 -11.38 -4.32
CA ARG A 178 4.56 -12.00 -5.19
C ARG A 178 4.11 -13.37 -5.73
N LYS A 179 3.57 -14.25 -4.86
CA LYS A 179 3.03 -15.56 -5.29
C LYS A 179 1.83 -15.44 -6.22
N SER A 180 0.86 -14.58 -5.91
CA SER A 180 -0.31 -14.33 -6.76
C SER A 180 0.10 -13.83 -8.15
N LEU A 181 1.09 -12.94 -8.20
CA LEU A 181 1.62 -12.35 -9.43
C LEU A 181 2.43 -13.36 -10.26
N ALA A 182 3.24 -14.21 -9.61
CA ALA A 182 3.98 -15.27 -10.29
C ALA A 182 3.06 -16.36 -10.87
N ILE A 183 1.94 -16.68 -10.21
CA ILE A 183 0.94 -17.62 -10.74
C ILE A 183 0.23 -17.03 -11.96
N SER A 184 0.07 -15.70 -12.02
CA SER A 184 -0.56 -15.04 -13.15
C SER A 184 0.31 -14.98 -14.41
N GLU A 185 1.64 -14.99 -14.27
CA GLU A 185 2.57 -15.12 -15.42
C GLU A 185 2.46 -16.49 -16.11
N ASN A 186 2.23 -17.57 -15.36
CA ASN A 186 2.19 -18.94 -15.89
C ASN A 186 0.82 -19.38 -16.47
N LYS A 187 -0.19 -18.49 -16.45
CA LYS A 187 -1.55 -18.78 -16.94
C LYS A 187 -1.92 -18.00 -18.21
N THR A 188 -0.95 -17.29 -18.79
CA THR A 188 -1.08 -16.54 -20.05
C THR A 188 -0.23 -17.20 -21.11
#